data_AF-A0A1F5Z3T1-F1
#
_entry.id   AF-A0A1F5Z3T1-F1
#
_cell.length_a   1.000
_cell.length_b   1.000
_cell.length_c   1.000
_cell.angle_alpha   90.00
_cell.angle_beta   90.00
_cell.angle_gamma   90.00
#
_symmetry.space_group_name_H-M   'P 1'
#
loop_
_entity.id
_entity.type
_entity.pdbx_description
1 polymer ?
#
loop_
_entity_poly.entity_id
_entity_poly.type
_entity_poly.pdbx_seq_one_letter_code
_entity_poly.pdbx_strand_id
1 'polypeptide(L)'
;MAQTMSVKFASHSTRVQTFYTTKLVPDGKTLGNYDTLLADIAAKKSVVDSALTLAVADAAAFSCTNANPKVEISKFRMDMQKVIVALKGYRTAVRNLVVAVHTLTPKI
;
A
#
# COMPACT_ATOMS: atom_id res chain seq x y z
N MET A 1 -3.76 -6.83 11.37
CA MET A 1 -3.47 -7.46 10.05
C MET A 1 -3.23 -6.44 8.93
N ALA A 2 -4.17 -5.54 8.59
CA ALA A 2 -3.97 -4.56 7.52
C ALA A 2 -2.77 -3.62 7.75
N GLN A 3 -2.62 -3.10 8.98
CA GLN A 3 -1.47 -2.26 9.35
C GLN A 3 -0.14 -3.01 9.27
N THR A 4 -0.11 -4.27 9.72
CA THR A 4 1.05 -5.16 9.58
C THR A 4 1.46 -5.34 8.12
N MET A 5 0.50 -5.49 7.20
CA MET A 5 0.77 -5.59 5.76
C MET A 5 1.31 -4.27 5.18
N SER A 6 0.70 -3.13 5.52
CA SER A 6 1.16 -1.80 5.10
C SER A 6 2.62 -1.56 5.52
N VAL A 7 2.98 -1.91 6.76
CA VAL A 7 4.36 -1.82 7.26
C VAL A 7 5.32 -2.72 6.47
N LYS A 8 4.93 -3.96 6.14
CA LYS A 8 5.76 -4.84 5.32
C LYS A 8 5.98 -4.29 3.92
N PHE A 9 4.94 -3.75 3.28
CA PHE A 9 5.06 -3.13 1.95
C PHE A 9 5.97 -1.90 1.98
N ALA A 10 5.85 -1.05 3.00
CA ALA A 10 6.75 0.08 3.21
C ALA A 10 8.20 -0.39 3.35
N SER A 11 8.46 -1.41 4.19
CA SER A 11 9.81 -1.96 4.38
C SER A 11 10.41 -2.49 3.07
N HIS A 12 9.63 -3.18 2.24
CA HIS A 12 10.11 -3.63 0.92
C HIS A 12 10.41 -2.46 0.00
N SER A 13 9.53 -1.45 -0.06
CA SER A 13 9.75 -0.24 -0.85
C SER A 13 11.05 0.46 -0.42
N THR A 14 11.25 0.69 0.88
CA THR A 14 12.48 1.31 1.41
C THR A 14 13.73 0.55 0.99
N ARG A 15 13.76 -0.78 1.14
CA ARG A 15 14.93 -1.59 0.76
C ARG A 15 15.29 -1.44 -0.72
N VAL A 16 14.27 -1.41 -1.59
CA VAL A 16 14.46 -1.26 -3.04
C VAL A 16 14.93 0.15 -3.38
N GLN A 17 14.35 1.17 -2.76
CA GLN A 17 14.79 2.56 -2.91
C GLN A 17 16.25 2.73 -2.48
N THR A 18 16.62 2.18 -1.32
CA THR A 18 18.02 2.20 -0.83
C THR A 18 18.95 1.51 -1.81
N PHE A 19 18.59 0.34 -2.33
CA PHE A 19 19.41 -0.34 -3.33
C PHE A 19 19.57 0.48 -4.61
N TYR A 20 18.49 1.07 -5.11
CA TYR A 20 18.52 1.94 -6.29
C TYR A 20 19.44 3.14 -6.08
N THR A 21 19.28 3.88 -4.99
CA THR A 21 20.05 5.13 -4.76
C THR A 21 21.50 4.88 -4.36
N THR A 22 21.81 3.79 -3.67
CA THR A 22 23.18 3.53 -3.17
C THR A 22 24.02 2.63 -4.05
N LYS A 23 23.41 1.89 -4.99
CA LYS A 23 24.12 0.97 -5.90
C LYS A 23 23.91 1.35 -7.36
N LEU A 24 22.65 1.39 -7.82
CA LEU A 24 22.37 1.55 -9.25
C LEU A 24 22.67 2.96 -9.77
N VAL A 25 22.24 3.99 -9.05
CA VAL A 25 22.48 5.39 -9.45
C VAL A 25 23.99 5.70 -9.54
N PRO A 26 24.83 5.33 -8.55
CA PRO A 26 26.29 5.45 -8.67
C PRO A 26 26.89 4.68 -9.86
N ASP A 27 26.32 3.53 -10.21
CA ASP A 27 26.72 2.73 -11.39
C ASP A 27 26.21 3.33 -12.73
N GLY A 28 25.64 4.53 -12.71
CA GLY A 28 25.10 5.22 -13.89
C GLY A 28 23.75 4.68 -14.37
N LYS A 29 23.11 3.79 -13.61
CA LYS A 29 21.83 3.18 -13.96
C LYS A 29 20.68 3.96 -13.34
N THR A 30 19.95 4.67 -14.17
CA THR A 30 18.84 5.53 -13.75
C THR A 30 17.51 5.05 -14.33
N LEU A 31 16.43 5.32 -13.61
CA LEU A 31 15.07 5.02 -14.01
C LEU A 31 14.30 6.32 -14.25
N GLY A 32 13.94 6.61 -15.49
CA GLY A 32 13.31 7.89 -15.86
C GLY A 32 11.96 8.16 -15.19
N ASN A 33 11.23 7.12 -14.79
CA ASN A 33 9.93 7.22 -14.11
C ASN A 33 10.01 6.93 -12.60
N TYR A 34 11.19 7.03 -11.98
CA TYR A 34 11.40 6.70 -10.56
C TYR A 34 10.48 7.50 -9.63
N ASP A 35 10.45 8.81 -9.79
CA ASP A 35 9.64 9.69 -8.93
C ASP A 35 8.14 9.43 -9.11
N THR A 36 7.69 9.09 -10.32
CA THR A 36 6.32 8.68 -10.58
C THR A 36 5.96 7.40 -9.82
N LEU A 37 6.86 6.41 -9.77
CA LEU A 37 6.65 5.18 -9.00
C LEU A 37 6.60 5.45 -7.49
N LEU A 38 7.43 6.36 -6.98
CA LEU A 38 7.39 6.78 -5.58
C LEU A 38 6.08 7.50 -5.23
N ALA A 39 5.63 8.40 -6.11
CA ALA A 39 4.37 9.11 -5.95
C ALA A 39 3.17 8.14 -5.95
N ASP A 40 3.15 7.15 -6.85
CA ASP A 40 2.09 6.13 -6.86
C ASP A 40 2.10 5.30 -5.57
N ILE A 41 3.27 4.87 -5.09
CA ILE A 41 3.42 4.18 -3.80
C ILE A 41 2.83 5.02 -2.66
N ALA A 42 3.19 6.31 -2.57
CA ALA A 42 2.70 7.20 -1.53
C ALA A 42 1.17 7.38 -1.61
N ALA A 43 0.64 7.56 -2.81
CA ALA A 43 -0.80 7.68 -3.04
C ALA A 43 -1.55 6.40 -2.63
N LYS A 44 -1.08 5.21 -3.03
CA LYS A 44 -1.72 3.93 -2.65
C LYS A 44 -1.61 3.66 -1.16
N LYS A 45 -0.51 4.05 -0.51
CA LYS A 45 -0.39 3.96 0.95
C LYS A 45 -1.45 4.85 1.63
N SER A 46 -1.62 6.09 1.18
CA SER A 46 -2.63 7.00 1.72
C SER A 46 -4.04 6.43 1.59
N VAL A 47 -4.37 5.81 0.46
CA VAL A 47 -5.67 5.13 0.26
C VAL A 47 -5.88 3.97 1.25
N VAL A 48 -4.83 3.19 1.56
CA VAL A 48 -4.89 2.15 2.60
C VAL A 48 -5.18 2.76 3.96
N ASP A 49 -4.47 3.84 4.31
CA ASP A 49 -4.62 4.50 5.61
C ASP A 49 -6.04 5.06 5.78
N SER A 50 -6.57 5.75 4.75
CA SER A 50 -7.95 6.27 4.78
C SER A 50 -9.01 5.15 4.87
N ALA A 51 -8.86 4.08 4.10
CA ALA A 51 -9.79 2.95 4.16
C ALA A 51 -9.76 2.26 5.53
N LEU A 52 -8.58 2.15 6.15
CA LEU A 52 -8.43 1.56 7.47
C LEU A 52 -9.04 2.45 8.56
N THR A 53 -8.85 3.76 8.50
CA THR A 53 -9.49 4.71 9.42
C THR A 53 -11.01 4.59 9.39
N LEU A 54 -11.61 4.49 8.19
CA LEU A 54 -13.06 4.30 8.05
C LEU A 54 -13.53 2.97 8.65
N ALA A 55 -12.86 1.87 8.32
CA ALA A 55 -13.22 0.56 8.87
C ALA A 55 -13.09 0.50 10.40
N VAL A 56 -12.08 1.15 10.98
CA VAL A 56 -11.91 1.26 12.44
C VAL A 56 -13.02 2.11 13.06
N ALA A 57 -13.38 3.23 12.45
CA ALA A 57 -14.46 4.08 12.93
C ALA A 57 -15.81 3.35 12.91
N ASP A 58 -16.11 2.64 11.82
CA ASP A 58 -17.34 1.85 11.67
C ASP A 58 -17.41 0.68 12.65
N ALA A 59 -16.28 0.00 12.90
CA ALA A 59 -16.19 -1.02 13.94
C ALA A 59 -16.43 -0.45 15.34
N ALA A 60 -15.90 0.74 15.63
CA ALA A 60 -16.08 1.40 16.93
C ALA A 60 -17.51 1.92 17.14
N ALA A 61 -18.20 2.28 16.06
CA ALA A 61 -19.58 2.76 16.09
C ALA A 61 -20.63 1.63 16.17
N PHE A 62 -20.23 0.37 15.96
CA PHE A 62 -21.16 -0.76 15.97
C PHE A 62 -21.77 -0.99 17.36
N SER A 63 -23.10 -1.09 17.42
CA SER A 63 -23.81 -1.48 18.64
C SER A 63 -24.98 -2.41 18.37
N CYS A 64 -25.11 -3.46 19.19
CA CYS A 64 -26.27 -4.36 19.17
C CYS A 64 -27.59 -3.67 19.60
N THR A 65 -27.52 -2.48 20.21
CA THR A 65 -28.68 -1.70 20.66
C THR A 65 -29.10 -0.61 19.70
N ASN A 66 -28.34 -0.38 18.62
CA ASN A 66 -28.72 0.61 17.61
C ASN A 66 -29.99 0.18 16.86
N ALA A 67 -30.65 1.14 16.22
CA ALA A 67 -31.89 0.87 15.50
C ALA A 67 -31.73 -0.14 14.36
N ASN A 68 -30.53 -0.22 13.75
CA ASN A 68 -30.27 -1.04 12.56
C ASN A 68 -28.86 -1.69 12.54
N PRO A 69 -28.54 -2.60 13.48
CA PRO A 69 -27.20 -3.22 13.58
C PRO A 69 -26.82 -4.02 12.33
N LYS A 70 -27.79 -4.54 11.58
CA LYS A 70 -27.54 -5.23 10.29
C LYS A 70 -26.98 -4.29 9.22
N VAL A 71 -27.40 -3.03 9.21
CA VAL A 71 -26.91 -2.02 8.28
C VAL A 71 -25.47 -1.67 8.61
N GLU A 72 -25.15 -1.52 9.90
CA GLU A 72 -23.79 -1.23 10.38
C GLU A 72 -22.80 -2.36 10.05
N ILE A 73 -23.19 -3.62 10.25
CA ILE A 73 -22.37 -4.77 9.85
C ILE A 73 -22.13 -4.78 8.33
N SER A 74 -23.16 -4.46 7.54
CA SER A 74 -23.05 -4.42 6.08
C SER A 74 -22.08 -3.31 5.65
N LYS A 75 -22.15 -2.14 6.29
CA LYS A 75 -21.25 -1.01 6.07
C LYS A 75 -19.80 -1.36 6.41
N PHE A 76 -19.56 -1.94 7.59
CA PHE A 76 -18.24 -2.41 7.99
C PHE A 76 -17.66 -3.44 7.01
N ARG A 77 -18.48 -4.38 6.51
CA ARG A 77 -18.05 -5.36 5.49
C ARG A 77 -17.63 -4.68 4.20
N MET A 78 -18.39 -3.70 3.73
CA MET A 78 -18.04 -2.92 2.54
C MET A 78 -16.73 -2.15 2.73
N ASP A 79 -16.52 -1.56 3.91
CA ASP A 79 -15.29 -0.83 4.21
C ASP A 79 -14.08 -1.76 4.33
N MET A 80 -14.24 -2.95 4.90
CA MET A 80 -13.20 -3.98 4.88
C MET A 80 -12.86 -4.46 3.46
N GLN A 81 -13.84 -4.54 2.55
CA GLN A 81 -13.57 -4.81 1.14
C GLN A 81 -12.73 -3.70 0.50
N LYS A 82 -13.03 -2.42 0.81
CA LYS A 82 -12.21 -1.29 0.35
C LYS A 82 -10.77 -1.38 0.89
N VAL A 83 -10.58 -1.76 2.16
CA VAL A 83 -9.25 -2.00 2.74
C VAL A 83 -8.49 -3.07 1.96
N ILE A 84 -9.15 -4.19 1.63
CA ILE A 84 -8.53 -5.28 0.85
C ILE A 84 -8.10 -4.79 -0.54
N VAL A 85 -8.97 -4.06 -1.24
CA VAL A 85 -8.66 -3.49 -2.56
C VAL A 85 -7.50 -2.50 -2.47
N ALA A 86 -7.51 -1.62 -1.47
CA ALA A 86 -6.45 -0.64 -1.24
C ALA A 86 -5.09 -1.34 -0.99
N LEU A 87 -5.07 -2.39 -0.16
CA LEU A 87 -3.86 -3.16 0.12
C LEU A 87 -3.31 -3.85 -1.14
N LYS A 88 -4.18 -4.38 -2.01
CA LYS A 88 -3.77 -4.95 -3.31
C LYS A 88 -3.17 -3.87 -4.22
N GLY A 89 -3.76 -2.68 -4.25
CA GLY A 89 -3.24 -1.53 -4.99
C GLY A 89 -1.84 -1.14 -4.49
N TYR A 90 -1.67 -1.01 -3.18
CA TYR A 90 -0.37 -0.67 -2.58
C TYR A 90 0.70 -1.74 -2.84
N ARG A 91 0.35 -3.03 -2.68
CA ARG A 91 1.25 -4.14 -3.03
C ARG A 91 1.69 -4.08 -4.49
N THR A 92 0.78 -3.74 -5.40
CA THR A 92 1.06 -3.64 -6.84
C THR A 92 2.02 -2.49 -7.13
N ALA A 93 1.79 -1.31 -6.54
CA ALA A 93 2.70 -0.17 -6.68
C ALA A 93 4.13 -0.50 -6.20
N VAL A 94 4.27 -1.16 -5.05
CA VAL A 94 5.57 -1.62 -4.55
C VAL A 94 6.20 -2.66 -5.48
N ARG A 95 5.41 -3.60 -6.01
CA ARG A 95 5.91 -4.58 -7.00
C ARG A 95 6.40 -3.91 -8.27
N ASN A 96 5.71 -2.88 -8.76
CA ASN A 96 6.11 -2.15 -9.96
C ASN A 96 7.47 -1.48 -9.76
N LEU A 97 7.70 -0.87 -8.59
CA LEU A 97 9.03 -0.36 -8.23
C LEU A 97 10.09 -1.46 -8.23
N VAL A 98 9.82 -2.60 -7.57
CA VAL A 98 10.75 -3.74 -7.53
C VAL A 98 11.13 -4.20 -8.93
N VAL A 99 10.14 -4.40 -9.81
CA VAL A 99 10.34 -4.87 -11.18
C VAL A 99 11.14 -3.85 -11.99
N ALA A 100 10.76 -2.57 -11.92
CA ALA A 100 11.45 -1.50 -12.62
C ALA A 100 12.93 -1.42 -12.22
N VAL A 101 13.22 -1.44 -10.91
CA VAL A 101 14.60 -1.45 -10.40
C VAL A 101 15.35 -2.71 -10.81
N HIS A 102 14.69 -3.88 -10.79
CA HIS A 102 15.31 -5.13 -11.21
C HIS A 102 15.64 -5.17 -12.70
N THR A 103 14.87 -4.49 -13.56
CA THR A 103 15.18 -4.43 -15.00
C THR A 103 16.47 -3.66 -15.33
N LEU A 104 16.96 -2.84 -14.39
CA LEU A 104 18.26 -2.16 -14.51
C LEU A 104 19.44 -3.06 -14.13
N THR A 105 19.19 -4.16 -13.42
CA THR A 105 20.23 -5.15 -13.10
C THR A 105 20.38 -6.13 -14.26
N PRO A 106 21.62 -6.51 -14.65
CA PRO A 106 21.82 -7.54 -15.66
C PRO A 106 21.18 -8.84 -15.16
N LYS A 107 20.57 -9.63 -16.05
CA LYS A 107 20.20 -11.00 -15.71
C LYS A 107 21.48 -11.73 -15.32
N ILE A 108 21.55 -12.19 -14.07
CA ILE A 108 22.51 -13.21 -13.64
C ILE A 108 22.18 -14.49 -14.40
#